data_AF-A0A7G9S5J1-F1
#
_entry.id   AF-A0A7G9S5J1-F1
#
_cell.length_a   1.000
_cell.length_b   1.000
_cell.length_c   1.000
_cell.angle_alpha   90.00
_cell.angle_beta   90.00
_cell.angle_gamma   90.00
#
_symmetry.space_group_name_H-M   'P 1'
#
loop_
_entity.id
_entity.type
_entity.pdbx_description
1 polymer ?
#
loop_
_entity_poly.entity_id
_entity_poly.type
_entity_poly.pdbx_seq_one_letter_code
_entity_poly.pdbx_strand_id
1 'polypeptide(L)'
;MEHAGDSGATEQVRLARLLFGELAQELDRALGDDHGVSGSVDRALDEAVNEIRKGEAGKAAFIGLHESEAARLADSFHAARSVASLAGLTVPEPEEFWLSGAQREKLARALISDHSLVAVPAPYGLGANRWIEVFRAVARQQGSTLSLTAPLTFAPEVLGAFASLDSAPARVPSVRGWTLRLVPGDDSPARMGVNYSVGPHATLPEMLMLQLMNLVRGADPVDRRSFTWLQGTFADGKFAARHFYDESGRGVGVNAREIGNQGPHLGVRTPVS
;
A
#
# COMPACT_ATOMS: atom_id res chain seq x y z
N MET A 1 -42.53 -29.38 -7.49
CA MET A 1 -41.86 -29.31 -6.19
C MET A 1 -40.83 -28.20 -6.33
N GLU A 2 -41.30 -26.97 -6.13
CA GLU A 2 -40.65 -25.71 -6.50
C GLU A 2 -40.51 -24.80 -5.28
N HIS A 3 -39.40 -24.05 -5.28
CA HIS A 3 -39.13 -22.75 -4.66
C HIS A 3 -39.38 -22.53 -3.16
N ALA A 4 -38.31 -22.70 -2.36
CA ALA A 4 -38.21 -22.18 -0.98
C ALA A 4 -36.93 -21.37 -0.69
N GLY A 5 -36.15 -21.00 -1.72
CA GLY A 5 -34.84 -20.34 -1.56
C GLY A 5 -34.82 -18.81 -1.73
N ASP A 6 -35.90 -18.20 -2.24
CA ASP A 6 -35.90 -16.80 -2.70
C ASP A 6 -36.43 -15.79 -1.65
N SER A 7 -37.14 -16.28 -0.63
CA SER A 7 -37.80 -15.43 0.36
C SER A 7 -36.81 -14.73 1.31
N GLY A 8 -35.70 -15.39 1.67
CA GLY A 8 -34.75 -14.86 2.65
C GLY A 8 -33.87 -13.74 2.11
N ALA A 9 -33.45 -13.84 0.85
CA ALA A 9 -32.71 -12.78 0.16
C ALA A 9 -33.58 -11.54 -0.05
N THR A 10 -34.85 -11.74 -0.42
CA THR A 10 -35.83 -10.67 -0.59
C THR A 10 -36.13 -9.94 0.72
N GLU A 11 -36.20 -10.67 1.85
CA GLU A 11 -36.40 -10.09 3.19
C GLU A 11 -35.18 -9.26 3.64
N GLN A 12 -33.96 -9.75 3.38
CA GLN A 12 -32.73 -9.04 3.71
C GLN A 12 -32.54 -7.77 2.88
N VAL A 13 -32.88 -7.81 1.60
CA VAL A 13 -32.88 -6.62 0.72
C VAL A 13 -33.93 -5.62 1.17
N ARG A 14 -35.11 -6.08 1.60
CA ARG A 14 -36.16 -5.23 2.15
C ARG A 14 -35.73 -4.56 3.46
N LEU A 15 -35.05 -5.30 4.33
CA LEU A 15 -34.52 -4.77 5.59
C LEU A 15 -33.41 -3.74 5.35
N ALA A 16 -32.49 -4.01 4.42
CA ALA A 16 -31.44 -3.07 4.02
C ALA A 16 -32.03 -1.78 3.41
N ARG A 17 -33.08 -1.89 2.58
CA ARG A 17 -33.79 -0.72 2.03
C ARG A 17 -34.53 0.09 3.09
N LEU A 18 -35.03 -0.55 4.16
CA LEU A 18 -35.65 0.14 5.30
C LEU A 18 -34.61 0.89 6.16
N LEU A 19 -33.42 0.31 6.34
CA LEU A 19 -32.35 0.91 7.15
C LEU A 19 -31.60 2.04 6.42
N PHE A 20 -31.52 1.98 5.09
CA PHE A 20 -30.76 2.92 4.26
C PHE A 20 -31.61 3.49 3.11
N GLY A 21 -32.79 4.01 3.45
CA GLY A 21 -33.80 4.44 2.47
C GLY A 21 -33.34 5.54 1.52
N GLU A 22 -32.55 6.50 2.00
CA GLU A 22 -32.02 7.59 1.15
C GLU A 22 -31.00 7.06 0.13
N LEU A 23 -30.09 6.17 0.57
CA LEU A 23 -29.09 5.52 -0.29
C LEU A 23 -29.75 4.60 -1.33
N ALA A 24 -30.82 3.90 -0.94
CA ALA A 24 -31.59 3.06 -1.87
C ALA A 24 -32.28 3.89 -2.95
N GLN A 25 -32.83 5.06 -2.61
CA GLN A 25 -33.44 5.98 -3.58
C GLN A 25 -32.42 6.63 -4.50
N GLU A 26 -31.22 6.93 -3.99
CA GLU A 26 -30.11 7.45 -4.80
C GLU A 26 -29.61 6.40 -5.79
N LEU A 27 -29.48 5.15 -5.35
CA LEU A 27 -29.10 4.01 -6.20
C LEU A 27 -30.17 3.70 -7.27
N ASP A 28 -31.47 3.68 -6.89
CA ASP A 28 -32.57 3.45 -7.84
C ASP A 28 -32.65 4.59 -8.88
N ARG A 29 -32.32 5.85 -8.51
CA ARG A 29 -32.18 6.97 -9.47
C ARG A 29 -30.99 6.77 -10.40
N ALA A 30 -29.82 6.40 -9.87
CA ALA A 30 -28.62 6.18 -10.67
C ALA A 30 -28.75 5.00 -11.64
N LEU A 31 -29.51 3.96 -11.27
CA LEU A 31 -29.79 2.80 -12.11
C LEU A 31 -30.92 3.03 -13.14
N GLY A 32 -31.84 3.96 -12.85
CA GLY A 32 -32.96 4.30 -13.74
C GLY A 32 -32.56 5.09 -14.99
N ASP A 33 -31.42 5.79 -14.94
CA ASP A 33 -31.02 6.75 -15.97
C ASP A 33 -30.01 6.25 -17.01
N ASP A 34 -29.48 5.01 -16.94
CA ASP A 34 -28.42 4.65 -17.89
C ASP A 34 -28.23 3.16 -18.24
N HIS A 35 -28.29 2.86 -19.55
CA HIS A 35 -27.90 1.59 -20.16
C HIS A 35 -26.41 1.54 -20.56
N GLY A 36 -25.54 2.37 -19.97
CA GLY A 36 -24.10 2.40 -20.24
C GLY A 36 -23.14 2.54 -19.04
N VAL A 37 -23.61 2.50 -17.79
CA VAL A 37 -22.92 3.10 -16.62
C VAL A 37 -22.44 2.09 -15.56
N SER A 38 -22.13 0.85 -15.94
CA SER A 38 -21.60 -0.12 -14.95
C SER A 38 -20.37 0.41 -14.20
N GLY A 39 -19.43 1.06 -14.90
CA GLY A 39 -18.18 1.55 -14.29
C GLY A 39 -18.28 2.85 -13.47
N SER A 40 -19.40 3.58 -13.54
CA SER A 40 -19.60 4.81 -12.76
C SER A 40 -20.40 4.56 -11.49
N VAL A 41 -21.33 3.59 -11.53
CA VAL A 41 -22.00 3.07 -10.32
C VAL A 41 -20.99 2.38 -9.41
N ASP A 42 -20.12 1.52 -9.96
CA ASP A 42 -19.06 0.86 -9.17
C ASP A 42 -18.12 1.87 -8.51
N ARG A 43 -17.74 2.94 -9.24
CA ARG A 43 -16.89 4.00 -8.68
C ARG A 43 -17.59 4.79 -7.58
N ALA A 44 -18.88 5.11 -7.75
CA ALA A 44 -19.66 5.81 -6.74
C ALA A 44 -19.88 4.95 -5.49
N LEU A 45 -20.08 3.63 -5.65
CA LEU A 45 -20.14 2.68 -4.55
C LEU A 45 -18.80 2.57 -3.82
N ASP A 46 -17.69 2.46 -4.55
CA ASP A 46 -16.35 2.45 -3.97
C ASP A 46 -16.07 3.75 -3.19
N GLU A 47 -16.49 4.90 -3.72
CA GLU A 47 -16.37 6.19 -3.06
C GLU A 47 -17.23 6.28 -1.79
N ALA A 48 -18.50 5.86 -1.85
CA ALA A 48 -19.39 5.82 -0.69
C ALA A 48 -18.89 4.86 0.40
N VAL A 49 -18.39 3.67 0.03
CA VAL A 49 -17.77 2.73 0.97
C VAL A 49 -16.50 3.32 1.58
N ASN A 50 -15.70 4.04 0.80
CA ASN A 50 -14.52 4.73 1.30
C ASN A 50 -14.89 5.85 2.29
N GLU A 51 -15.98 6.59 2.06
CA GLU A 51 -16.47 7.62 2.99
C GLU A 51 -17.02 7.02 4.28
N ILE A 52 -17.79 5.93 4.23
CA ILE A 52 -18.24 5.21 5.44
C ILE A 52 -17.04 4.73 6.27
N ARG A 53 -15.98 4.26 5.61
CA ARG A 53 -14.73 3.83 6.25
C ARG A 53 -13.88 4.99 6.78
N LYS A 54 -14.10 6.23 6.36
CA LYS A 54 -13.50 7.42 7.01
C LYS A 54 -14.30 7.84 8.27
N GLY A 55 -15.58 7.47 8.33
CA GLY A 55 -16.47 7.72 9.47
C GLY A 55 -16.24 6.81 10.68
N GLU A 56 -17.16 6.85 11.65
CA GLU A 56 -17.06 6.11 12.93
C GLU A 56 -16.93 4.59 12.74
N ALA A 57 -17.55 4.02 11.70
CA ALA A 57 -17.47 2.59 11.40
C ALA A 57 -16.05 2.12 11.07
N GLY A 58 -15.25 2.93 10.35
CA GLY A 58 -13.85 2.60 10.08
C GLY A 58 -12.91 2.82 11.27
N LYS A 59 -13.35 3.54 12.30
CA LYS A 59 -12.60 3.72 13.55
C LYS A 59 -12.75 2.51 14.49
N ALA A 60 -13.73 1.62 14.26
CA ALA A 60 -13.97 0.44 15.08
C ALA A 60 -12.74 -0.49 15.17
N ALA A 61 -12.02 -0.64 14.05
CA ALA A 61 -10.77 -1.40 13.94
C ALA A 61 -9.66 -0.93 14.89
N PHE A 62 -9.76 0.32 15.34
CA PHE A 62 -8.76 1.04 16.13
C PHE A 62 -9.27 1.36 17.55
N ILE A 63 -10.38 0.75 17.99
CA ILE A 63 -10.87 0.90 19.35
C ILE A 63 -9.78 0.51 20.35
N GLY A 64 -9.54 1.40 21.31
CA GLY A 64 -8.49 1.28 22.34
C GLY A 64 -7.17 1.96 21.98
N LEU A 65 -7.05 2.57 20.79
CA LEU A 65 -5.94 3.45 20.42
C LEU A 65 -6.30 4.91 20.70
N HIS A 66 -5.26 5.74 20.86
CA HIS A 66 -5.44 7.19 20.91
C HIS A 66 -5.93 7.73 19.55
N GLU A 67 -6.73 8.78 19.55
CA GLU A 67 -7.37 9.30 18.33
C GLU A 67 -6.35 9.62 17.21
N SER A 68 -5.22 10.22 17.57
CA SER A 68 -4.14 10.53 16.62
C SER A 68 -3.45 9.28 16.05
N GLU A 69 -3.37 8.17 16.79
CA GLU A 69 -2.83 6.89 16.31
C GLU A 69 -3.79 6.26 15.31
N ALA A 70 -5.07 6.17 15.70
CA ALA A 70 -6.15 5.64 14.89
C ALA A 70 -6.26 6.41 13.56
N ALA A 71 -6.16 7.74 13.60
CA ALA A 71 -6.20 8.57 12.40
C ALA A 71 -5.05 8.27 11.43
N ARG A 72 -3.82 8.08 11.92
CA ARG A 72 -2.65 7.77 11.07
C ARG A 72 -2.72 6.37 10.46
N LEU A 73 -3.19 5.39 11.23
CA LEU A 73 -3.44 4.05 10.71
C LEU A 73 -4.56 4.07 9.67
N ALA A 74 -5.68 4.73 9.97
CA ALA A 74 -6.81 4.84 9.05
C ALA A 74 -6.41 5.53 7.73
N ASP A 75 -5.67 6.63 7.78
CA ASP A 75 -5.13 7.30 6.60
C ASP A 75 -4.20 6.38 5.79
N SER A 76 -3.35 5.60 6.46
CA SER A 76 -2.47 4.59 5.83
C SER A 76 -3.25 3.51 5.09
N PHE A 77 -4.28 2.95 5.71
CA PHE A 77 -5.14 1.98 5.06
C PHE A 77 -5.99 2.60 3.94
N HIS A 78 -6.41 3.85 4.08
CA HIS A 78 -7.14 4.55 3.02
C HIS A 78 -6.26 4.73 1.77
N ALA A 79 -5.04 5.24 1.91
CA ALA A 79 -4.11 5.36 0.79
C ALA A 79 -3.77 3.99 0.18
N ALA A 80 -3.58 2.96 1.01
CA ALA A 80 -3.32 1.62 0.53
C ALA A 80 -4.49 1.05 -0.29
N ARG A 81 -5.74 1.30 0.12
CA ARG A 81 -6.93 0.90 -0.65
C ARG A 81 -7.03 1.65 -1.98
N SER A 82 -6.71 2.95 -2.00
CA SER A 82 -6.65 3.73 -3.25
C SER A 82 -5.60 3.20 -4.22
N VAL A 83 -4.46 2.69 -3.74
CA VAL A 83 -3.47 2.02 -4.60
C VAL A 83 -3.95 0.63 -5.04
N ALA A 84 -4.53 -0.14 -4.12
CA ALA A 84 -5.00 -1.50 -4.39
C ALA A 84 -6.13 -1.53 -5.43
N SER A 85 -7.04 -0.54 -5.42
CA SER A 85 -8.11 -0.45 -6.42
C SER A 85 -7.58 -0.29 -7.85
N LEU A 86 -6.49 0.47 -8.03
CA LEU A 86 -5.81 0.60 -9.33
C LEU A 86 -5.22 -0.72 -9.82
N ALA A 87 -4.90 -1.63 -8.90
CA ALA A 87 -4.36 -2.96 -9.18
C ALA A 87 -5.46 -4.04 -9.30
N GLY A 88 -6.72 -3.72 -8.98
CA GLY A 88 -7.79 -4.70 -8.82
C GLY A 88 -7.57 -5.63 -7.62
N LEU A 89 -6.96 -5.13 -6.55
CA LEU A 89 -6.66 -5.86 -5.32
C LEU A 89 -7.53 -5.36 -4.16
N THR A 90 -7.74 -6.21 -3.18
CA THR A 90 -8.43 -5.86 -1.93
C THR A 90 -7.43 -5.89 -0.78
N VAL A 91 -7.23 -4.73 -0.13
CA VAL A 91 -6.43 -4.65 1.09
C VAL A 91 -7.19 -5.34 2.22
N PRO A 92 -6.55 -6.23 3.01
CA PRO A 92 -7.18 -6.78 4.21
C PRO A 92 -7.57 -5.70 5.20
N GLU A 93 -8.63 -5.94 5.96
CA GLU A 93 -9.03 -5.03 7.02
C GLU A 93 -7.98 -5.05 8.15
N PRO A 94 -7.78 -3.93 8.89
CA PRO A 94 -6.78 -3.86 9.95
C PRO A 94 -6.92 -5.00 10.99
N GLU A 95 -8.15 -5.40 11.31
CA GLU A 95 -8.47 -6.49 12.23
C GLU A 95 -7.91 -7.82 11.79
N GLU A 96 -7.86 -8.09 10.48
CA GLU A 96 -7.27 -9.33 9.97
C GLU A 96 -5.78 -9.37 10.25
N PHE A 97 -5.08 -8.22 10.16
CA PHE A 97 -3.66 -8.15 10.51
C PHE A 97 -3.47 -8.42 12.01
N TRP A 98 -4.31 -7.86 12.87
CA TRP A 98 -4.27 -8.11 14.32
C TRP A 98 -4.49 -9.59 14.64
N LEU A 99 -5.49 -10.22 14.02
CA LEU A 99 -5.78 -11.65 14.18
C LEU A 99 -4.66 -12.55 13.64
N SER A 100 -3.94 -12.11 12.60
CA SER A 100 -2.78 -12.84 12.07
C SER A 100 -1.53 -12.75 12.95
N GLY A 101 -1.52 -11.85 13.94
CA GLY A 101 -0.43 -11.68 14.91
C GLY A 101 0.34 -10.36 14.79
N ALA A 102 -0.10 -9.40 13.98
CA ALA A 102 0.50 -8.07 13.98
C ALA A 102 0.26 -7.37 15.33
N GLN A 103 1.30 -6.75 15.90
CA GLN A 103 1.26 -6.21 17.26
C GLN A 103 0.66 -4.80 17.30
N ARG A 104 -0.67 -4.71 17.29
CA ARG A 104 -1.44 -3.46 17.24
C ARG A 104 -0.89 -2.35 18.15
N GLU A 105 -0.75 -2.61 19.44
CA GLU A 105 -0.31 -1.62 20.43
C GLU A 105 1.17 -1.23 20.23
N LYS A 106 2.00 -2.15 19.74
CA LYS A 106 3.41 -1.84 19.44
C LYS A 106 3.53 -0.91 18.24
N LEU A 107 2.79 -1.18 17.16
CA LEU A 107 2.78 -0.32 15.98
C LEU A 107 2.20 1.06 16.32
N ALA A 108 1.11 1.13 17.08
CA ALA A 108 0.53 2.40 17.52
C ALA A 108 1.51 3.26 18.32
N ARG A 109 2.18 2.67 19.34
CA ARG A 109 3.21 3.37 20.12
C ARG A 109 4.39 3.84 19.27
N ALA A 110 4.83 3.02 18.32
CA ALA A 110 5.92 3.39 17.42
C ALA A 110 5.53 4.57 16.51
N LEU A 111 4.29 4.60 16.00
CA LEU A 111 3.77 5.75 15.26
C LEU A 111 3.81 7.02 16.13
N ILE A 112 3.33 7.00 17.39
CA ILE A 112 3.44 8.20 18.26
C ILE A 112 4.89 8.63 18.45
N SER A 113 5.77 7.67 18.72
CA SER A 113 7.16 7.95 19.06
C SER A 113 7.94 8.53 17.87
N ASP A 114 7.54 8.19 16.65
CA ASP A 114 8.20 8.59 15.42
C ASP A 114 7.19 9.00 14.33
N HIS A 115 7.11 10.30 14.09
CA HIS A 115 6.23 10.88 13.08
C HIS A 115 6.68 10.60 11.64
N SER A 116 7.91 10.15 11.42
CA SER A 116 8.39 9.73 10.10
C SER A 116 7.78 8.39 9.67
N LEU A 117 7.29 7.57 10.59
CA LEU A 117 6.78 6.24 10.29
C LEU A 117 5.41 6.27 9.62
N VAL A 118 5.26 5.47 8.58
CA VAL A 118 4.01 5.23 7.86
C VAL A 118 3.65 3.75 7.98
N ALA A 119 2.40 3.42 8.27
CA ALA A 119 1.96 2.03 8.23
C ALA A 119 1.78 1.60 6.77
N VAL A 120 2.44 0.53 6.35
CA VAL A 120 2.44 0.08 4.95
C VAL A 120 1.87 -1.34 4.87
N PRO A 121 0.57 -1.49 4.53
CA PRO A 121 0.02 -2.76 4.07
C PRO A 121 0.58 -3.06 2.68
N ALA A 122 1.47 -4.03 2.54
CA ALA A 122 2.15 -4.34 1.27
C ALA A 122 1.74 -5.74 0.75
N PRO A 123 1.31 -5.86 -0.53
CA PRO A 123 1.06 -7.14 -1.18
C PRO A 123 2.34 -7.76 -1.71
N TYR A 124 2.52 -9.06 -1.53
CA TYR A 124 3.68 -9.82 -2.01
C TYR A 124 3.29 -10.78 -3.13
N GLY A 125 4.24 -11.07 -4.02
CA GLY A 125 4.06 -11.99 -5.14
C GLY A 125 3.25 -11.42 -6.31
N LEU A 126 3.15 -10.09 -6.45
CA LEU A 126 2.48 -9.45 -7.58
C LEU A 126 3.27 -9.59 -8.90
N GLY A 127 4.61 -9.64 -8.81
CA GLY A 127 5.50 -9.62 -9.96
C GLY A 127 5.75 -8.22 -10.55
N ALA A 128 6.86 -8.10 -11.27
CA ALA A 128 7.37 -6.81 -11.78
C ALA A 128 6.36 -6.09 -12.69
N ASN A 129 5.71 -6.84 -13.58
CA ASN A 129 4.77 -6.28 -14.55
C ASN A 129 3.57 -5.62 -13.87
N ARG A 130 3.03 -6.25 -12.83
CA ARG A 130 1.91 -5.69 -12.07
C ARG A 130 2.31 -4.40 -11.34
N TRP A 131 3.48 -4.37 -10.70
CA TRP A 131 3.97 -3.13 -10.10
C TRP A 131 4.15 -2.01 -11.14
N ILE A 132 4.71 -2.32 -12.32
CA ILE A 132 4.84 -1.35 -13.42
C ILE A 132 3.47 -0.83 -13.88
N GLU A 133 2.46 -1.71 -13.99
CA GLU A 133 1.10 -1.32 -14.37
C GLU A 133 0.47 -0.36 -13.35
N VAL A 134 0.63 -0.61 -12.06
CA VAL A 134 0.10 0.25 -11.00
C VAL A 134 0.78 1.62 -11.02
N PHE A 135 2.10 1.67 -11.18
CA PHE A 135 2.84 2.92 -11.35
C PHE A 135 2.40 3.71 -12.59
N ARG A 136 2.12 3.01 -13.70
CA ARG A 136 1.56 3.64 -14.91
C ARG A 136 0.13 4.15 -14.68
N ALA A 137 -0.69 3.45 -13.88
CA ALA A 137 -2.02 3.91 -13.53
C ALA A 137 -1.94 5.22 -12.72
N VAL A 138 -1.08 5.29 -11.71
CA VAL A 138 -0.83 6.51 -10.93
C VAL A 138 -0.23 7.63 -11.80
N ALA A 139 0.67 7.31 -12.73
CA ALA A 139 1.24 8.32 -13.65
C ALA A 139 0.18 8.98 -14.55
N ARG A 140 -0.91 8.28 -14.86
CA ARG A 140 -2.02 8.80 -15.69
C ARG A 140 -3.04 9.62 -14.91
N GLN A 141 -2.99 9.62 -13.58
CA GLN A 141 -3.89 10.42 -12.76
C GLN A 141 -3.60 11.92 -12.95
N GLN A 142 -4.65 12.74 -12.87
CA GLN A 142 -4.52 14.19 -12.94
C GLN A 142 -3.67 14.68 -11.76
N GLY A 143 -2.68 15.53 -12.05
CA GLY A 143 -1.77 16.08 -11.03
C GLY A 143 -0.63 15.15 -10.64
N SER A 144 -0.49 13.97 -11.27
CA SER A 144 0.63 13.07 -11.01
C SER A 144 1.97 13.71 -11.37
N THR A 145 2.95 13.56 -10.49
CA THR A 145 4.31 14.05 -10.71
C THR A 145 5.18 13.06 -11.48
N LEU A 146 4.69 11.85 -11.75
CA LEU A 146 5.44 10.80 -12.43
C LEU A 146 5.51 10.97 -13.95
N SER A 147 6.57 10.43 -14.54
CA SER A 147 6.69 10.28 -15.99
C SER A 147 5.69 9.26 -16.53
N LEU A 148 5.07 9.59 -17.67
CA LEU A 148 4.19 8.68 -18.40
C LEU A 148 4.94 7.55 -19.11
N THR A 149 6.23 7.73 -19.40
CA THR A 149 7.02 6.76 -20.19
C THR A 149 7.64 5.68 -19.32
N ALA A 150 8.22 6.06 -18.18
CA ALA A 150 8.95 5.17 -17.30
C ALA A 150 8.74 5.53 -15.81
N PRO A 151 7.51 5.42 -15.29
CA PRO A 151 7.21 5.78 -13.90
C PRO A 151 7.88 4.84 -12.88
N LEU A 152 8.19 3.60 -13.30
CA LEU A 152 8.94 2.61 -12.53
C LEU A 152 9.92 1.90 -13.45
N THR A 153 11.18 1.78 -13.03
CA THR A 153 12.24 1.08 -13.76
C THR A 153 12.96 0.09 -12.85
N PHE A 154 13.28 -1.08 -13.41
CA PHE A 154 14.08 -2.12 -12.75
C PHE A 154 15.34 -2.37 -13.56
N ALA A 155 16.48 -2.48 -12.89
CA ALA A 155 17.69 -2.99 -13.52
C ALA A 155 17.52 -4.48 -13.91
N PRO A 156 18.19 -4.97 -14.98
CA PRO A 156 18.07 -6.36 -15.43
C PRO A 156 18.36 -7.40 -14.34
N GLU A 157 19.34 -7.13 -13.48
CA GLU A 157 19.72 -8.03 -12.38
C GLU A 157 18.60 -8.12 -11.33
N VAL A 158 17.91 -7.01 -11.08
CA VAL A 158 16.74 -6.96 -10.18
C VAL A 158 15.58 -7.73 -10.78
N LEU A 159 15.36 -7.62 -12.09
CA LEU A 159 14.34 -8.41 -12.79
C LEU A 159 14.63 -9.91 -12.71
N GLY A 160 15.90 -10.31 -12.87
CA GLY A 160 16.32 -11.70 -12.72
C GLY A 160 16.11 -12.26 -11.31
N ALA A 161 16.19 -11.41 -10.28
CA ALA A 161 15.99 -11.77 -8.88
C ALA A 161 14.59 -11.43 -8.34
N PHE A 162 13.66 -10.95 -9.19
CA PHE A 162 12.45 -10.25 -8.73
C PHE A 162 11.58 -11.10 -7.80
N ALA A 163 11.36 -12.38 -8.14
CA ALA A 163 10.55 -13.29 -7.33
C ALA A 163 11.07 -13.43 -5.89
N SER A 164 12.40 -13.39 -5.69
CA SER A 164 12.99 -13.43 -4.34
C SER A 164 12.80 -12.11 -3.59
N LEU A 165 12.89 -10.97 -4.30
CA LEU A 165 12.71 -9.63 -3.73
C LEU A 165 11.23 -9.32 -3.42
N ASP A 166 10.30 -9.95 -4.13
CA ASP A 166 8.84 -9.82 -3.99
C ASP A 166 8.25 -10.86 -3.01
N SER A 167 9.10 -11.53 -2.24
CA SER A 167 8.69 -12.52 -1.24
C SER A 167 8.49 -11.89 0.14
N ALA A 168 7.49 -12.37 0.88
CA ALA A 168 7.19 -11.87 2.21
C ALA A 168 8.37 -12.10 3.18
N PRO A 169 8.71 -11.10 4.03
CA PRO A 169 9.77 -11.25 5.01
C PRO A 169 9.43 -12.36 6.01
N ALA A 170 10.40 -13.23 6.29
CA ALA A 170 10.22 -14.29 7.28
C ALA A 170 9.85 -13.72 8.66
N ARG A 171 8.95 -14.41 9.36
CA ARG A 171 8.48 -14.06 10.72
C ARG A 171 7.64 -12.79 10.83
N VAL A 172 7.23 -12.20 9.71
CA VAL A 172 6.22 -11.14 9.69
C VAL A 172 4.85 -11.79 9.43
N PRO A 173 3.84 -11.55 10.29
CA PRO A 173 2.48 -11.99 10.05
C PRO A 173 1.96 -11.57 8.67
N SER A 174 1.27 -12.48 7.98
CA SER A 174 0.70 -12.22 6.68
C SER A 174 -0.76 -12.62 6.59
N VAL A 175 -1.56 -11.79 5.90
CA VAL A 175 -2.97 -12.05 5.60
C VAL A 175 -3.13 -12.07 4.09
N ARG A 176 -3.50 -13.22 3.52
CA ARG A 176 -3.80 -13.33 2.07
C ARG A 176 -2.69 -12.77 1.17
N GLY A 177 -1.41 -12.96 1.55
CA GLY A 177 -0.25 -12.45 0.82
C GLY A 177 0.11 -10.99 1.11
N TRP A 178 -0.54 -10.34 2.09
CA TRP A 178 -0.20 -9.00 2.55
C TRP A 178 0.51 -9.03 3.89
N THR A 179 1.47 -8.11 4.11
CA THR A 179 2.03 -7.84 5.44
C THR A 179 1.76 -6.40 5.84
N LEU A 180 1.82 -6.12 7.15
CA LEU A 180 1.75 -4.77 7.70
C LEU A 180 3.00 -4.48 8.54
N ARG A 181 3.78 -3.47 8.13
CA ARG A 181 4.92 -2.94 8.90
C ARG A 181 4.89 -1.42 8.89
N LEU A 182 5.57 -0.79 9.85
CA LEU A 182 5.84 0.64 9.78
C LEU A 182 7.14 0.88 9.03
N VAL A 183 7.12 1.75 8.03
CA VAL A 183 8.29 2.11 7.22
C VAL A 183 8.50 3.62 7.34
N PRO A 184 9.73 4.11 7.57
CA PRO A 184 10.02 5.54 7.49
C PRO A 184 9.59 6.09 6.12
N GLY A 185 8.76 7.13 6.11
CA GLY A 185 8.14 7.73 4.93
C GLY A 185 8.54 9.18 4.66
N ASP A 186 9.44 9.76 5.45
CA ASP A 186 10.02 11.09 5.22
C ASP A 186 11.23 11.05 4.27
N ASP A 187 11.63 12.18 3.69
CA ASP A 187 12.90 12.28 2.95
C ASP A 187 14.06 12.38 3.97
N SER A 188 14.40 11.24 4.58
CA SER A 188 15.48 11.14 5.55
C SER A 188 16.85 11.37 4.89
N PRO A 189 17.74 12.17 5.51
CA PRO A 189 19.08 12.38 4.99
C PRO A 189 19.89 11.09 5.01
N ALA A 190 20.80 10.95 4.04
CA ALA A 190 21.71 9.82 4.00
C ALA A 190 22.57 9.74 5.27
N ARG A 191 22.57 8.58 5.92
CA ARG A 191 23.40 8.28 7.09
C ARG A 191 24.78 7.79 6.62
N MET A 192 25.82 8.52 6.99
CA MET A 192 27.21 8.12 6.74
C MET A 192 27.59 6.92 7.61
N GLY A 193 28.40 6.00 7.08
CA GLY A 193 29.00 4.90 7.86
C GLY A 193 28.06 3.75 8.22
N VAL A 194 26.83 3.77 7.74
CA VAL A 194 25.94 2.60 7.80
C VAL A 194 26.34 1.64 6.69
N ASN A 195 25.94 0.38 6.74
CA ASN A 195 26.12 -0.51 5.59
C ASN A 195 24.92 -1.48 5.48
N TYR A 196 24.83 -2.26 4.39
CA TYR A 196 23.78 -3.27 4.24
C TYR A 196 23.63 -4.24 5.44
N SER A 197 24.67 -4.47 6.25
CA SER A 197 24.54 -5.33 7.44
C SER A 197 23.81 -4.65 8.62
N VAL A 198 23.55 -3.34 8.54
CA VAL A 198 22.86 -2.60 9.59
C VAL A 198 21.36 -2.62 9.35
N GLY A 199 20.72 -3.57 10.03
CA GLY A 199 19.30 -3.59 10.32
C GLY A 199 18.48 -4.57 9.48
N PRO A 200 17.23 -4.84 9.88
CA PRO A 200 16.23 -5.25 8.91
C PRO A 200 15.99 -4.10 7.92
N HIS A 201 15.82 -4.44 6.65
CA HIS A 201 15.54 -3.49 5.59
C HIS A 201 14.06 -3.54 5.22
N ALA A 202 13.54 -2.44 4.67
CA ALA A 202 12.24 -2.45 4.00
C ALA A 202 12.30 -3.43 2.80
N THR A 203 11.20 -4.13 2.53
CA THR A 203 11.13 -5.03 1.37
C THR A 203 10.89 -4.22 0.09
N LEU A 204 11.08 -4.85 -1.07
CA LEU A 204 10.74 -4.23 -2.34
C LEU A 204 9.24 -3.85 -2.39
N PRO A 205 8.28 -4.75 -2.09
CA PRO A 205 6.86 -4.40 -2.06
C PRO A 205 6.50 -3.25 -1.13
N GLU A 206 7.14 -3.17 0.03
CA GLU A 206 6.88 -2.06 0.97
C GLU A 206 7.35 -0.72 0.44
N MET A 207 8.54 -0.65 -0.15
CA MET A 207 9.03 0.60 -0.72
C MET A 207 8.21 1.04 -1.93
N LEU A 208 7.80 0.10 -2.80
CA LEU A 208 6.93 0.39 -3.93
C LEU A 208 5.55 0.86 -3.48
N MET A 209 4.97 0.18 -2.48
CA MET A 209 3.68 0.53 -1.91
C MET A 209 3.72 1.90 -1.22
N LEU A 210 4.75 2.17 -0.42
CA LEU A 210 4.97 3.47 0.24
C LEU A 210 5.04 4.61 -0.79
N GLN A 211 5.80 4.43 -1.88
CA GLN A 211 5.86 5.43 -2.95
C GLN A 211 4.48 5.69 -3.55
N LEU A 212 3.74 4.64 -3.89
CA LEU A 212 2.41 4.77 -4.47
C LEU A 212 1.43 5.43 -3.48
N MET A 213 1.49 5.07 -2.20
CA MET A 213 0.67 5.68 -1.13
C MET A 213 0.96 7.19 -0.99
N ASN A 214 2.22 7.62 -1.07
CA ASN A 214 2.57 9.03 -1.05
C ASN A 214 2.02 9.74 -2.31
N LEU A 215 2.21 9.14 -3.48
CA LEU A 215 1.77 9.73 -4.75
C LEU A 215 0.25 9.89 -4.84
N VAL A 216 -0.55 8.91 -4.41
CA VAL A 216 -2.02 9.03 -4.42
C VAL A 216 -2.54 10.05 -3.41
N ARG A 217 -1.74 10.38 -2.38
CA ARG A 217 -2.02 11.47 -1.44
C ARG A 217 -1.58 12.85 -1.94
N GLY A 218 -0.90 12.91 -3.10
CA GLY A 218 -0.26 14.13 -3.58
C GLY A 218 0.94 14.56 -2.73
N ALA A 219 1.52 13.65 -1.94
CA ALA A 219 2.73 13.88 -1.17
C ALA A 219 3.98 13.63 -2.02
N ASP A 220 5.12 14.15 -1.54
CA ASP A 220 6.40 13.96 -2.21
C ASP A 220 6.86 12.47 -2.16
N PRO A 221 7.51 11.98 -3.24
CA PRO A 221 8.13 10.67 -3.23
C PRO A 221 9.32 10.65 -2.25
N VAL A 222 9.63 9.45 -1.74
CA VAL A 222 10.79 9.23 -0.86
C VAL A 222 12.07 8.99 -1.67
N ASP A 223 13.22 9.22 -1.02
CA ASP A 223 14.57 8.98 -1.56
C ASP A 223 14.90 9.84 -2.80
N ARG A 224 14.52 11.12 -2.76
CA ARG A 224 14.81 12.10 -3.82
C ARG A 224 16.30 12.47 -3.87
N ARG A 225 16.96 12.40 -2.71
CA ARG A 225 18.36 12.81 -2.51
C ARG A 225 19.24 11.66 -1.99
N SER A 226 18.69 10.46 -1.92
CA SER A 226 19.34 9.29 -1.31
C SER A 226 18.85 8.01 -2.00
N PHE A 227 19.16 6.86 -1.42
CA PHE A 227 18.60 5.57 -1.82
C PHE A 227 18.42 4.70 -0.59
N THR A 228 17.48 3.76 -0.66
CA THR A 228 17.21 2.79 0.41
C THR A 228 17.63 1.39 -0.05
N TRP A 229 18.44 0.69 0.75
CA TRP A 229 18.66 -0.74 0.53
C TRP A 229 17.40 -1.54 0.81
N LEU A 230 17.16 -2.54 -0.03
CA LEU A 230 16.00 -3.42 0.09
C LEU A 230 16.40 -4.75 0.73
N GLN A 231 15.47 -5.32 1.47
CA GLN A 231 15.63 -6.64 2.07
C GLN A 231 15.82 -7.71 0.98
N GLY A 232 16.78 -8.60 1.23
CA GLY A 232 17.10 -9.71 0.33
C GLY A 232 18.40 -9.49 -0.44
N THR A 233 19.07 -10.59 -0.73
CA THR A 233 20.30 -10.62 -1.52
C THR A 233 20.15 -11.62 -2.67
N PHE A 234 20.92 -11.44 -3.73
CA PHE A 234 20.90 -12.31 -4.90
C PHE A 234 22.31 -12.45 -5.50
N ALA A 235 22.44 -13.41 -6.44
CA ALA A 235 23.72 -13.89 -6.94
C ALA A 235 24.65 -14.32 -5.78
N ASP A 236 24.21 -15.34 -5.05
CA ASP A 236 24.92 -15.94 -3.91
C ASP A 236 25.31 -14.95 -2.80
N GLY A 237 24.45 -13.96 -2.57
CA GLY A 237 24.64 -12.95 -1.53
C GLY A 237 25.57 -11.80 -1.92
N LYS A 238 26.04 -11.74 -3.17
CA LYS A 238 26.95 -10.69 -3.63
C LYS A 238 26.26 -9.33 -3.82
N PHE A 239 25.02 -9.35 -4.28
CA PHE A 239 24.27 -8.15 -4.62
C PHE A 239 23.03 -7.98 -3.76
N ALA A 240 22.64 -6.73 -3.55
CA ALA A 240 21.35 -6.35 -3.01
C ALA A 240 20.70 -5.30 -3.92
N ALA A 241 19.38 -5.19 -3.82
CA ALA A 241 18.64 -4.18 -4.55
C ALA A 241 18.56 -2.89 -3.71
N ARG A 242 18.52 -1.74 -4.38
CA ARG A 242 18.25 -0.45 -3.75
C ARG A 242 17.21 0.33 -4.54
N HIS A 243 16.34 1.00 -3.79
CA HIS A 243 15.31 1.89 -4.27
C HIS A 243 15.80 3.35 -4.26
N PHE A 244 15.39 4.14 -5.24
CA PHE A 244 15.63 5.59 -5.29
C PHE A 244 14.54 6.27 -6.14
N TYR A 245 14.38 7.58 -5.97
CA TYR A 245 13.58 8.41 -6.87
C TYR A 245 14.49 9.25 -7.77
N ASP A 246 14.29 9.19 -9.08
CA ASP A 246 14.98 10.03 -10.06
C ASP A 246 14.12 11.27 -10.36
N GLU A 247 14.53 12.42 -9.83
CA GLU A 247 13.84 13.70 -10.09
C GLU A 247 13.88 14.10 -11.56
N SER A 248 14.96 13.78 -12.27
CA SER A 248 15.13 14.16 -13.68
C SER A 248 14.23 13.33 -14.59
N GLY A 249 14.16 12.02 -14.33
CA GLY A 249 13.27 11.08 -15.01
C GLY A 249 11.84 11.10 -14.47
N ARG A 250 11.59 11.76 -13.35
CA ARG A 250 10.32 11.75 -12.58
C ARG A 250 9.80 10.32 -12.39
N GLY A 251 10.67 9.42 -11.92
CA GLY A 251 10.37 8.00 -11.85
C GLY A 251 11.01 7.32 -10.66
N VAL A 252 10.43 6.20 -10.24
CA VAL A 252 11.03 5.33 -9.23
C VAL A 252 11.97 4.34 -9.92
N GLY A 253 13.16 4.19 -9.37
CA GLY A 253 14.18 3.27 -9.86
C GLY A 253 14.54 2.22 -8.81
N VAL A 254 14.73 0.99 -9.26
CA VAL A 254 15.30 -0.08 -8.44
C VAL A 254 16.46 -0.71 -9.18
N ASN A 255 17.66 -0.61 -8.62
CA ASN A 255 18.88 -1.16 -9.23
C ASN A 255 19.61 -2.11 -8.28
N ALA A 256 20.59 -2.82 -8.83
CA ALA A 256 21.46 -3.72 -8.08
C ALA A 256 22.79 -3.05 -7.74
N ARG A 257 23.33 -3.34 -6.55
CA ARG A 257 24.70 -2.97 -6.17
C ARG A 257 25.34 -4.08 -5.35
N GLU A 258 26.65 -4.20 -5.52
CA GLU A 258 27.46 -5.13 -4.73
C GLU A 258 27.52 -4.66 -3.28
N ILE A 259 27.30 -5.58 -2.34
CA ILE A 259 27.26 -5.27 -0.90
C ILE A 259 28.61 -4.73 -0.40
N GLY A 260 29.74 -5.07 -1.03
CA GLY A 260 31.05 -4.53 -0.67
C GLY A 260 31.36 -3.12 -1.20
N ASN A 261 30.58 -2.62 -2.16
CA ASN A 261 30.84 -1.35 -2.86
C ASN A 261 29.76 -0.32 -2.51
N GLN A 262 29.74 0.09 -1.24
CA GLN A 262 28.76 1.01 -0.71
C GLN A 262 29.33 2.43 -0.80
N GLY A 263 28.76 3.26 -1.68
CA GLY A 263 29.11 4.68 -1.73
C GLY A 263 28.86 5.38 -0.38
N PRO A 264 29.31 6.63 -0.22
CA PRO A 264 29.34 7.31 1.08
C PRO A 264 27.96 7.60 1.69
N HIS A 265 26.89 7.52 0.92
CA HIS A 265 25.56 7.97 1.32
C HIS A 265 24.56 6.82 1.33
N LEU A 266 23.93 6.56 2.47
CA LEU A 266 22.92 5.51 2.63
C LEU A 266 21.65 6.08 3.26
N GLY A 267 20.54 6.07 2.53
CA GLY A 267 19.23 6.11 3.16
C GLY A 267 18.99 4.75 3.80
N VAL A 268 18.69 4.73 5.09
CA VAL A 268 18.33 3.49 5.80
C VAL A 268 16.94 3.66 6.35
N ARG A 269 16.02 2.82 5.85
CA ARG A 269 14.64 2.76 6.30
C ARG A 269 14.43 1.44 7.01
N THR A 270 14.73 1.44 8.31
CA THR A 270 14.54 0.25 9.16
C THR A 270 13.06 0.15 9.52
N PRO A 271 12.35 -0.90 9.06
CA PRO A 271 10.94 -1.04 9.37
C PRO A 271 10.71 -1.56 10.80
N VAL A 272 9.54 -1.25 11.36
CA VAL A 272 9.06 -1.78 12.66
C VAL A 272 7.95 -2.80 12.40
N SER A 273 8.09 -4.00 12.97
CA SER A 273 7.12 -5.11 12.90
C SER A 273 6.50 -5.42 14.25
#